data_AF-A0A3D3XZM9-F1
#
_entry.id   AF-A0A3D3XZM9-F1
#
_cell.length_a   1.000
_cell.length_b   1.000
_cell.length_c   1.000
_cell.angle_alpha   90.00
_cell.angle_beta   90.00
_cell.angle_gamma   90.00
#
_symmetry.space_group_name_H-M   'P 1'
#
loop_
_entity.id
_entity.type
_entity.pdbx_description
1 polymer ?
#
loop_
_entity_poly.entity_id
_entity_poly.type
_entity_poly.pdbx_seq_one_letter_code
_entity_poly.pdbx_strand_id
1 'polypeptide(L)'
;MATKAKISQLLAYGVGQIPISIKGYLFGAPIIYFYNDVLGLEAWWASLALAIAMVVDGFTDPILGYLSDYTKSRWGRRHPYIFLSIIPSALFFFLLLTVDQSDSQLALFIQLLTLTIGVRVAWTFYQVPREALGAEISKDYEQRNQLHGFNSMFGWIAGPTTAYLFLNALGDSYQNLSAYHALATWGALTIVIVGFFFAFTTAREIP
;
A
#
# COMPACT_ATOMS: atom_id res chain seq x y z
N MET A 1 29.81 19.09 1.26
CA MET A 1 28.47 19.72 1.33
C MET A 1 27.52 18.85 0.53
N ALA A 2 26.51 18.26 1.14
CA ALA A 2 25.58 17.39 0.44
C ALA A 2 24.57 18.26 -0.36
N THR A 3 24.56 18.14 -1.68
CA THR A 3 23.74 18.97 -2.60
C THR A 3 22.25 18.87 -2.28
N LYS A 4 21.55 20.01 -2.19
CA LYS A 4 20.08 20.06 -1.98
C LYS A 4 19.35 19.29 -3.10
N ALA A 5 18.33 18.50 -2.72
CA ALA A 5 17.43 17.87 -3.68
C ALA A 5 16.70 18.90 -4.56
N LYS A 6 16.50 18.59 -5.84
CA LYS A 6 15.69 19.39 -6.76
C LYS A 6 14.20 19.18 -6.48
N ILE A 7 13.38 20.19 -6.78
CA ILE A 7 11.91 20.10 -6.64
C ILE A 7 11.33 18.92 -7.44
N SER A 8 11.90 18.60 -8.60
CA SER A 8 11.49 17.43 -9.40
C SER A 8 11.65 16.11 -8.64
N GLN A 9 12.71 15.96 -7.84
CA GLN A 9 12.97 14.77 -7.03
C GLN A 9 11.95 14.66 -5.88
N LEU A 10 11.62 15.80 -5.26
CA LEU A 10 10.62 15.87 -4.20
C LEU A 10 9.21 15.56 -4.73
N LEU A 11 8.89 16.05 -5.93
CA LEU A 11 7.65 15.73 -6.64
C LEU A 11 7.56 14.25 -7.01
N ALA A 12 8.62 13.70 -7.61
CA ALA A 12 8.69 12.28 -7.96
C ALA A 12 8.54 11.39 -6.72
N TYR A 13 9.17 11.78 -5.61
CA TYR A 13 8.98 11.09 -4.33
C TYR A 13 7.54 11.17 -3.82
N GLY A 14 6.92 12.34 -3.94
CA GLY A 14 5.51 12.58 -3.57
C GLY A 14 4.52 11.69 -4.33
N VAL A 15 4.79 11.39 -5.61
CA VAL A 15 3.97 10.46 -6.42
C VAL A 15 3.89 9.06 -5.78
N GLY A 16 4.94 8.64 -5.07
CA GLY A 16 4.92 7.40 -4.29
C GLY A 16 3.88 7.36 -3.17
N GLN A 17 3.26 8.50 -2.81
CA GLN A 17 2.18 8.56 -1.83
C GLN A 17 0.84 8.05 -2.37
N ILE A 18 0.67 8.03 -3.69
CA ILE A 18 -0.59 7.62 -4.32
C ILE A 18 -0.92 6.16 -3.99
N PRO A 19 -0.02 5.16 -4.21
CA PRO A 19 -0.26 3.78 -3.80
C PRO A 19 -0.60 3.64 -2.32
N ILE A 20 0.06 4.42 -1.45
CA ILE A 20 -0.18 4.38 0.01
C ILE A 20 -1.60 4.82 0.34
N SER A 21 -2.07 5.85 -0.33
CA SER A 21 -3.39 6.41 -0.07
C SER A 21 -4.50 5.49 -0.59
N ILE A 22 -4.29 4.89 -1.77
CA ILE A 22 -5.22 3.90 -2.35
C ILE A 22 -5.33 2.68 -1.43
N LYS A 23 -4.18 2.08 -1.06
CA LYS A 23 -4.14 0.95 -0.13
C LYS A 23 -4.75 1.34 1.21
N GLY A 24 -4.39 2.49 1.77
CA GLY A 24 -4.88 2.96 3.06
C GLY A 24 -6.41 3.08 3.10
N TYR A 25 -7.01 3.58 2.02
CA TYR A 25 -8.46 3.69 1.93
C TYR A 25 -9.15 2.34 1.75
N LEU A 26 -8.75 1.55 0.74
CA LEU A 26 -9.43 0.29 0.40
C LEU A 26 -9.18 -0.83 1.42
N PHE A 27 -8.04 -0.80 2.11
CA PHE A 27 -7.74 -1.74 3.20
C PHE A 27 -8.37 -1.32 4.54
N GLY A 28 -9.06 -0.16 4.58
CA GLY A 28 -9.78 0.34 5.75
C GLY A 28 -11.19 -0.27 5.85
N ALA A 29 -12.23 0.57 5.83
CA ALA A 29 -13.61 0.10 5.94
C ALA A 29 -14.07 -0.85 4.78
N PRO A 30 -13.67 -0.64 3.51
CA PRO A 30 -14.13 -1.47 2.39
C PRO A 30 -13.89 -2.97 2.53
N ILE A 31 -12.75 -3.38 3.10
CA ILE A 31 -12.47 -4.81 3.31
C ILE A 31 -13.44 -5.45 4.31
N ILE A 32 -13.81 -4.68 5.35
CA ILE A 32 -14.72 -5.15 6.39
C ILE A 32 -16.13 -5.26 5.81
N TYR A 33 -16.57 -4.28 5.03
CA TYR A 33 -17.85 -4.36 4.32
C TYR A 33 -17.89 -5.52 3.33
N PHE A 34 -16.80 -5.75 2.60
CA PHE A 34 -16.71 -6.89 1.68
C PHE A 34 -16.87 -8.23 2.40
N TYR A 35 -16.08 -8.48 3.44
CA TYR A 35 -16.13 -9.77 4.14
C TYR A 35 -17.40 -9.94 4.98
N ASN A 36 -17.91 -8.89 5.64
CA ASN A 36 -19.10 -9.02 6.49
C ASN A 36 -20.40 -8.97 5.69
N ASP A 37 -20.59 -7.94 4.85
CA ASP A 37 -21.89 -7.67 4.22
C ASP A 37 -22.08 -8.43 2.91
N VAL A 38 -20.99 -8.76 2.21
CA VAL A 38 -21.03 -9.51 0.94
C VAL A 38 -20.79 -11.00 1.17
N LEU A 39 -19.73 -11.35 1.92
CA LEU A 39 -19.38 -12.76 2.16
C LEU A 39 -20.03 -13.34 3.42
N GLY A 40 -20.66 -12.52 4.28
CA GLY A 40 -21.35 -13.00 5.48
C GLY A 40 -20.42 -13.47 6.60
N LEU A 41 -19.13 -13.08 6.58
CA LEU A 41 -18.21 -13.35 7.68
C LEU A 41 -18.66 -12.60 8.94
N GLU A 42 -18.68 -13.26 10.08
CA GLU A 42 -19.00 -12.56 11.33
C GLU A 42 -17.91 -11.54 11.68
N ALA A 43 -18.32 -10.35 12.11
CA ALA A 43 -17.42 -9.22 12.30
C ALA A 43 -16.26 -9.48 13.29
N TRP A 44 -16.45 -10.39 14.24
CA TRP A 44 -15.40 -10.75 15.20
C TRP A 44 -14.29 -11.59 14.55
N TRP A 45 -14.60 -12.47 13.59
CA TRP A 45 -13.61 -13.20 12.80
C TRP A 45 -12.78 -12.23 11.96
N ALA A 46 -13.46 -11.29 11.29
CA ALA A 46 -12.80 -10.26 10.50
C ALA A 46 -11.84 -9.41 11.36
N SER A 47 -12.33 -8.96 12.51
CA SER A 47 -11.54 -8.16 13.45
C SER A 47 -10.34 -8.94 14.00
N LEU A 48 -10.53 -10.22 14.33
CA LEU A 48 -9.45 -11.10 14.80
C LEU A 48 -8.37 -11.28 13.74
N ALA A 49 -8.76 -11.48 12.47
CA ALA A 49 -7.82 -11.63 11.37
C ALA A 49 -6.97 -10.37 11.18
N LEU A 50 -7.61 -9.20 11.20
CA LEU A 50 -6.92 -7.91 11.11
C LEU A 50 -6.00 -7.67 12.31
N ALA A 51 -6.41 -8.04 13.53
CA ALA A 51 -5.61 -7.91 14.74
C ALA A 51 -4.35 -8.79 14.70
N ILE A 52 -4.48 -10.06 14.29
CA ILE A 52 -3.33 -10.96 14.11
C ILE A 52 -2.39 -10.38 13.06
N ALA A 53 -2.92 -9.89 11.95
CA ALA A 53 -2.11 -9.30 10.89
C ALA A 53 -1.37 -8.02 11.35
N MET A 54 -1.96 -7.23 12.27
CA MET A 54 -1.26 -6.09 12.90
C MET A 54 -0.10 -6.53 13.80
N VAL A 55 -0.23 -7.67 14.50
CA VAL A 55 0.87 -8.22 15.29
C VAL A 55 2.04 -8.61 14.39
N VAL A 56 1.75 -9.21 13.22
CA VAL A 56 2.78 -9.53 12.22
C VAL A 56 3.54 -8.28 11.77
N ASP A 57 2.85 -7.16 11.53
CA ASP A 57 3.48 -5.88 11.14
C ASP A 57 4.47 -5.36 12.17
N GLY A 58 4.14 -5.53 13.46
CA GLY A 58 5.03 -5.17 14.57
C GLY A 58 6.38 -5.87 14.51
N PHE A 59 6.47 -7.03 13.84
CA PHE A 59 7.73 -7.74 13.61
C PHE A 59 8.33 -7.44 12.22
N THR A 60 7.52 -7.41 11.17
CA THR A 60 8.03 -7.26 9.80
C THR A 60 8.65 -5.89 9.59
N ASP A 61 8.09 -4.82 10.16
CA ASP A 61 8.59 -3.46 9.93
C ASP A 61 10.03 -3.26 10.46
N PRO A 62 10.37 -3.61 11.72
CA PRO A 62 11.75 -3.53 12.21
C PRO A 62 12.72 -4.46 11.47
N ILE A 63 12.29 -5.68 11.14
CA ILE A 63 13.13 -6.65 10.42
C ILE A 63 13.51 -6.08 9.05
N LEU A 64 12.55 -5.50 8.33
CA LEU A 64 12.80 -4.91 7.02
C LEU A 64 13.58 -3.61 7.10
N GLY A 65 13.37 -2.81 8.15
CA GLY A 65 14.21 -1.65 8.45
C GLY A 65 15.68 -2.05 8.56
N TYR A 66 15.98 -3.03 9.42
CA TYR A 66 17.32 -3.59 9.57
C TYR A 66 17.86 -4.16 8.26
N LEU A 67 17.11 -5.02 7.58
CA LEU A 67 17.58 -5.68 6.36
C LEU A 67 17.89 -4.67 5.24
N SER A 68 17.02 -3.69 5.05
CA SER A 68 17.20 -2.65 4.03
C SER A 68 18.36 -1.72 4.35
N ASP A 69 18.76 -1.57 5.63
CA ASP A 69 20.00 -0.89 5.97
C ASP A 69 21.21 -1.68 5.47
N TYR A 70 21.33 -2.98 5.73
CA TYR A 70 22.58 -3.70 5.42
C TYR A 70 22.73 -4.16 3.96
N THR A 71 21.72 -3.93 3.12
CA THR A 71 21.70 -4.43 1.75
C THR A 71 22.63 -3.66 0.82
N LYS A 72 23.55 -4.36 0.15
CA LYS A 72 24.40 -3.79 -0.90
C LYS A 72 23.92 -4.28 -2.26
N SER A 73 23.33 -3.40 -3.05
CA SER A 73 22.86 -3.73 -4.40
C SER A 73 23.32 -2.70 -5.42
N ARG A 74 23.29 -3.10 -6.70
CA ARG A 74 23.60 -2.21 -7.85
C ARG A 74 22.60 -1.06 -8.04
N TRP A 75 21.41 -1.16 -7.43
CA TRP A 75 20.32 -0.18 -7.53
C TRP A 75 20.16 0.64 -6.24
N GLY A 76 21.16 0.63 -5.35
CA GLY A 76 21.08 1.25 -4.03
C GLY A 76 20.58 0.28 -2.95
N ARG A 77 20.49 0.77 -1.70
CA ARG A 77 20.14 -0.06 -0.52
C ARG A 77 18.65 -0.37 -0.44
N ARG A 78 17.80 0.59 -0.87
CA ARG A 78 16.34 0.59 -0.62
C ARG A 78 15.50 0.15 -1.82
N HIS A 79 15.89 0.53 -3.04
CA HIS A 79 15.10 0.27 -4.25
C HIS A 79 14.85 -1.21 -4.56
N PRO A 80 15.75 -2.18 -4.29
CA PRO A 80 15.45 -3.59 -4.55
C PRO A 80 14.18 -4.08 -3.83
N TYR A 81 13.98 -3.64 -2.58
CA TYR A 81 12.80 -3.98 -1.78
C TYR A 81 11.53 -3.34 -2.36
N ILE A 82 11.63 -2.08 -2.78
CA ILE A 82 10.53 -1.36 -3.42
C ILE A 82 10.13 -2.06 -4.73
N PHE A 83 11.08 -2.39 -5.60
CA PHE A 83 10.78 -3.13 -6.83
C PHE A 83 10.16 -4.50 -6.55
N LEU A 84 10.69 -5.24 -5.56
CA LEU A 84 10.18 -6.56 -5.20
C LEU A 84 8.77 -6.51 -4.61
N SER A 85 8.42 -5.42 -3.91
CA SER A 85 7.13 -5.25 -3.23
C SER A 85 5.94 -4.98 -4.18
N ILE A 86 6.18 -4.33 -5.32
CA ILE A 86 5.09 -3.80 -6.18
C ILE A 86 4.18 -4.93 -6.70
N ILE A 87 4.76 -6.00 -7.25
CA ILE A 87 3.98 -7.11 -7.81
C ILE A 87 3.25 -7.91 -6.72
N PRO A 88 3.91 -8.37 -5.64
CA PRO A 88 3.22 -9.10 -4.58
C PRO A 88 2.15 -8.27 -3.87
N SER A 89 2.40 -6.97 -3.61
CA SER A 89 1.41 -6.12 -2.94
C SER A 89 0.16 -5.94 -3.81
N ALA A 90 0.32 -5.68 -5.10
CA ALA A 90 -0.80 -5.59 -6.03
C ALA A 90 -1.54 -6.92 -6.19
N LEU A 91 -0.81 -8.04 -6.26
CA LEU A 91 -1.39 -9.38 -6.38
C LEU A 91 -2.22 -9.74 -5.15
N PHE A 92 -1.66 -9.66 -3.96
CA PHE A 92 -2.40 -9.97 -2.74
C PHE A 92 -3.58 -9.02 -2.54
N PHE A 93 -3.43 -7.74 -2.89
CA PHE A 93 -4.52 -6.77 -2.82
C PHE A 93 -5.65 -7.12 -3.79
N PHE A 94 -5.32 -7.51 -5.02
CA PHE A 94 -6.29 -7.98 -5.99
C PHE A 94 -7.03 -9.23 -5.49
N LEU A 95 -6.28 -10.24 -5.02
CA LEU A 95 -6.86 -11.49 -4.51
C LEU A 95 -7.76 -11.27 -3.29
N LEU A 96 -7.43 -10.32 -2.42
CA LEU A 96 -8.18 -10.01 -1.21
C LEU A 96 -9.66 -9.72 -1.46
N LEU A 97 -9.96 -9.11 -2.59
CA LEU A 97 -11.30 -8.67 -3.00
C LEU A 97 -11.88 -9.50 -4.15
N THR A 98 -11.20 -10.55 -4.62
CA THR A 98 -11.63 -11.35 -5.80
C THR A 98 -11.63 -12.86 -5.61
N VAL A 99 -10.92 -13.39 -4.61
CA VAL A 99 -10.85 -14.84 -4.38
C VAL A 99 -12.22 -15.41 -4.00
N ASP A 100 -12.50 -16.59 -4.57
CA ASP A 100 -13.78 -17.28 -4.55
C ASP A 100 -14.37 -17.50 -3.15
N GLN A 101 -15.69 -17.55 -3.16
CA GLN A 101 -16.56 -17.51 -1.99
C GLN A 101 -16.64 -18.91 -1.37
N SER A 102 -16.46 -18.99 -0.05
CA SER A 102 -16.74 -20.20 0.72
C SER A 102 -17.88 -19.92 1.69
N ASP A 103 -18.78 -20.89 1.87
CA ASP A 103 -19.88 -20.78 2.83
C ASP A 103 -19.41 -20.97 4.29
N SER A 104 -18.17 -21.40 4.51
CA SER A 104 -17.64 -21.67 5.84
C SER A 104 -16.98 -20.44 6.45
N GLN A 105 -17.43 -20.05 7.65
CA GLN A 105 -16.82 -18.98 8.46
C GLN A 105 -15.32 -19.18 8.66
N LEU A 106 -14.89 -20.43 8.92
CA LEU A 106 -13.47 -20.73 9.14
C LEU A 106 -12.65 -20.55 7.85
N ALA A 107 -13.20 -20.93 6.69
CA ALA A 107 -12.52 -20.77 5.42
C ALA A 107 -12.37 -19.28 5.05
N LEU A 108 -13.44 -18.50 5.21
CA LEU A 108 -13.42 -17.04 5.02
C LEU A 108 -12.44 -16.34 5.96
N PHE A 109 -12.39 -16.76 7.23
CA PHE A 109 -11.42 -16.26 8.21
C PHE A 109 -9.98 -16.56 7.79
N ILE A 110 -9.66 -17.81 7.42
CA ILE A 110 -8.31 -18.21 7.00
C ILE A 110 -7.90 -17.47 5.72
N GLN A 111 -8.84 -17.31 4.78
CA GLN A 111 -8.63 -16.54 3.55
C GLN A 111 -8.29 -15.08 3.86
N LEU A 112 -9.14 -14.41 4.65
CA LEU A 112 -8.92 -13.02 5.05
C LEU A 112 -7.58 -12.87 5.78
N LEU A 113 -7.28 -13.74 6.74
CA LEU A 113 -6.04 -13.71 7.51
C LEU A 113 -4.82 -13.84 6.61
N THR A 114 -4.81 -14.86 5.75
CA THR A 114 -3.66 -15.16 4.87
C THR A 114 -3.42 -14.04 3.88
N LEU A 115 -4.48 -13.54 3.23
CA LEU A 115 -4.38 -12.47 2.24
C LEU A 115 -4.04 -11.13 2.90
N THR A 116 -4.59 -10.83 4.08
CA THR A 116 -4.26 -9.62 4.84
C THR A 116 -2.79 -9.60 5.26
N ILE A 117 -2.27 -10.73 5.78
CA ILE A 117 -0.85 -10.88 6.09
C ILE A 117 -0.01 -10.73 4.82
N GLY A 118 -0.40 -11.37 3.72
CA GLY A 118 0.29 -11.25 2.43
C GLY A 118 0.39 -9.82 1.93
N VAL A 119 -0.73 -9.07 1.93
CA VAL A 119 -0.74 -7.64 1.58
C VAL A 119 0.18 -6.86 2.50
N ARG A 120 0.06 -7.05 3.82
CA ARG A 120 0.82 -6.28 4.80
C ARG A 120 2.32 -6.52 4.71
N VAL A 121 2.76 -7.77 4.68
CA VAL A 121 4.17 -8.15 4.50
C VAL A 121 4.71 -7.56 3.21
N ALA A 122 4.01 -7.74 2.08
CA ALA A 122 4.43 -7.16 0.81
C ALA A 122 4.50 -5.63 0.88
N TRP A 123 3.56 -5.01 1.58
CA TRP A 123 3.48 -3.57 1.76
C TRP A 123 4.61 -3.00 2.62
N THR A 124 5.05 -3.71 3.66
CA THR A 124 6.21 -3.33 4.49
C THR A 124 7.46 -3.14 3.61
N PHE A 125 7.67 -4.02 2.62
CA PHE A 125 8.80 -3.91 1.68
C PHE A 125 8.73 -2.67 0.77
N TYR A 126 7.56 -2.03 0.64
CA TYR A 126 7.39 -0.76 -0.04
C TYR A 126 7.56 0.42 0.93
N GLN A 127 6.79 0.40 2.03
CA GLN A 127 6.64 1.55 2.93
C GLN A 127 7.92 1.86 3.70
N VAL A 128 8.53 0.87 4.34
CA VAL A 128 9.71 1.09 5.20
C VAL A 128 10.89 1.64 4.39
N PRO A 129 11.28 1.05 3.25
CA PRO A 129 12.37 1.59 2.45
C PRO A 129 12.03 2.95 1.82
N ARG A 130 10.76 3.21 1.47
CA ARG A 130 10.34 4.53 0.97
C ARG A 130 10.50 5.60 2.04
N GLU A 131 10.01 5.37 3.25
CA GLU A 131 10.14 6.33 4.36
C GLU A 131 11.61 6.63 4.68
N ALA A 132 12.46 5.60 4.67
CA ALA A 132 13.91 5.77 4.81
C ALA A 132 14.51 6.62 3.67
N LEU A 133 14.13 6.38 2.42
CA LEU A 133 14.54 7.21 1.28
C LEU A 133 14.11 8.68 1.47
N GLY A 134 12.90 8.93 1.98
CA GLY A 134 12.42 10.29 2.25
C GLY A 134 13.31 11.04 3.24
N ALA A 135 13.77 10.36 4.29
CA ALA A 135 14.72 10.92 5.26
C ALA A 135 16.11 11.17 4.65
N GLU A 136 16.55 10.33 3.71
CA GLU A 136 17.85 10.47 3.03
C GLU A 136 17.86 11.61 1.98
N ILE A 137 16.74 11.84 1.29
CA ILE A 137 16.59 12.92 0.29
C ILE A 137 16.54 14.31 0.97
N SER A 138 15.92 14.39 2.14
CA SER A 138 15.59 15.66 2.80
C SER A 138 16.67 16.10 3.80
N LYS A 139 17.51 17.05 3.36
CA LYS A 139 18.75 17.43 4.08
C LYS A 139 18.56 18.54 5.10
N ASP A 140 17.63 19.45 4.85
CA ASP A 140 17.30 20.57 5.73
C ASP A 140 15.82 20.58 6.12
N TYR A 141 15.47 21.41 7.10
CA TYR A 141 14.11 21.53 7.61
C TYR A 141 13.12 21.92 6.51
N GLU A 142 13.53 22.82 5.62
CA GLU A 142 12.69 23.31 4.52
C GLU A 142 12.38 22.19 3.52
N GLN A 143 13.37 21.38 3.13
CA GLN A 143 13.19 20.24 2.25
C GLN A 143 12.35 19.14 2.88
N ARG A 144 12.47 18.93 4.20
CA ARG A 144 11.58 18.01 4.94
C ARG A 144 10.13 18.50 4.90
N ASN A 145 9.93 19.79 5.13
CA ASN A 145 8.61 20.41 5.06
C ASN A 145 8.01 20.32 3.64
N GLN A 146 8.80 20.62 2.61
CA GLN A 146 8.37 20.50 1.21
C GLN A 146 8.06 19.05 0.81
N LEU A 147 8.90 18.09 1.21
CA LEU A 147 8.65 16.66 0.97
C LEU A 147 7.34 16.21 1.61
N HIS A 148 7.10 16.62 2.87
CA HIS A 148 5.83 16.35 3.54
C HIS A 148 4.66 17.04 2.82
N GLY A 149 4.82 18.29 2.38
CA GLY A 149 3.82 19.02 1.60
C GLY A 149 3.44 18.31 0.31
N PHE A 150 4.41 17.83 -0.48
CA PHE A 150 4.15 17.06 -1.70
C PHE A 150 3.48 15.72 -1.40
N ASN A 151 3.93 14.98 -0.39
CA ASN A 151 3.25 13.75 0.04
C ASN A 151 1.78 14.04 0.37
N SER A 152 1.53 15.04 1.22
CA SER A 152 0.17 15.41 1.62
C SER A 152 -0.69 15.80 0.40
N MET A 153 -0.15 16.57 -0.53
CA MET A 153 -0.85 16.94 -1.77
C MET A 153 -1.26 15.71 -2.58
N PHE A 154 -0.34 14.78 -2.86
CA PHE A 154 -0.67 13.55 -3.60
C PHE A 154 -1.59 12.61 -2.82
N GLY A 155 -1.46 12.58 -1.49
CA GLY A 155 -2.36 11.81 -0.63
C GLY A 155 -3.79 12.34 -0.63
N TRP A 156 -3.97 13.66 -0.58
CA TRP A 156 -5.28 14.32 -0.65
C TRP A 156 -5.92 14.27 -2.03
N ILE A 157 -5.15 14.02 -3.09
CA ILE A 157 -5.71 13.69 -4.40
C ILE A 157 -6.14 12.22 -4.40
N ALA A 158 -5.22 11.30 -4.09
CA ALA A 158 -5.45 9.88 -4.24
C ALA A 158 -6.52 9.31 -3.28
N GLY A 159 -6.51 9.70 -2.01
CA GLY A 159 -7.43 9.18 -0.99
C GLY A 159 -8.89 9.50 -1.29
N PRO A 160 -9.29 10.78 -1.35
CA PRO A 160 -10.66 11.19 -1.73
C PRO A 160 -11.09 10.71 -3.11
N THR A 161 -10.20 10.67 -4.10
CA THR A 161 -10.53 10.07 -5.41
C THR A 161 -10.86 8.59 -5.27
N THR A 162 -10.09 7.84 -4.48
CA THR A 162 -10.39 6.43 -4.20
C THR A 162 -11.72 6.27 -3.47
N ALA A 163 -12.02 7.17 -2.53
CA ALA A 163 -13.29 7.19 -1.82
C ALA A 163 -14.48 7.45 -2.74
N TYR A 164 -14.34 8.43 -3.62
CA TYR A 164 -15.36 8.76 -4.61
C TYR A 164 -15.60 7.58 -5.56
N LEU A 165 -14.54 6.96 -6.07
CA LEU A 165 -14.65 5.77 -6.93
C LEU A 165 -15.30 4.60 -6.19
N PHE A 166 -14.97 4.39 -4.93
CA PHE A 166 -15.57 3.36 -4.09
C PHE A 166 -17.09 3.53 -3.97
N LEU A 167 -17.54 4.73 -3.58
CA LEU A 167 -18.97 5.03 -3.45
C LEU A 167 -19.70 4.98 -4.80
N ASN A 168 -19.09 5.49 -5.86
CA ASN A 168 -19.69 5.50 -7.19
C ASN A 168 -19.82 4.08 -7.77
N ALA A 169 -18.84 3.20 -7.53
CA ALA A 169 -18.88 1.82 -7.97
C ALA A 169 -19.95 0.99 -7.24
N LEU A 170 -20.14 1.23 -5.93
CA LEU A 170 -21.16 0.53 -5.14
C LEU A 170 -22.58 0.99 -5.46
N GLY A 171 -22.77 2.27 -5.80
CA GLY A 171 -24.10 2.84 -6.03
C GLY A 171 -24.97 2.73 -4.78
N ASP A 172 -26.16 2.15 -4.92
CA ASP A 172 -27.14 2.02 -3.83
C ASP A 172 -26.95 0.75 -2.97
N SER A 173 -26.04 -0.16 -3.34
CA SER A 173 -25.86 -1.44 -2.63
C SER A 173 -24.41 -1.76 -2.32
N TYR A 174 -24.13 -1.88 -1.02
CA TYR A 174 -22.83 -2.35 -0.50
C TYR A 174 -22.55 -3.82 -0.82
N GLN A 175 -23.52 -4.57 -1.35
CA GLN A 175 -23.39 -5.99 -1.70
C GLN A 175 -22.97 -6.23 -3.16
N ASN A 176 -22.65 -5.18 -3.91
CA ASN A 176 -22.28 -5.32 -5.31
C ASN A 176 -20.88 -5.93 -5.49
N LEU A 177 -20.80 -7.24 -5.63
CA LEU A 177 -19.55 -7.99 -5.86
C LEU A 177 -18.74 -7.46 -7.05
N SER A 178 -19.42 -7.13 -8.15
CA SER A 178 -18.76 -6.64 -9.36
C SER A 178 -18.03 -5.31 -9.13
N ALA A 179 -18.56 -4.46 -8.24
CA ALA A 179 -17.94 -3.21 -7.84
C ALA A 179 -16.61 -3.46 -7.11
N TYR A 180 -16.58 -4.39 -6.15
CA TYR A 180 -15.34 -4.75 -5.45
C TYR A 180 -14.28 -5.31 -6.39
N HIS A 181 -14.66 -6.16 -7.35
CA HIS A 181 -13.74 -6.67 -8.36
C HIS A 181 -13.17 -5.55 -9.26
N ALA A 182 -14.02 -4.60 -9.67
CA ALA A 182 -13.60 -3.44 -10.45
C ALA A 182 -12.64 -2.52 -9.65
N LEU A 183 -12.93 -2.30 -8.37
CA LEU A 183 -12.07 -1.51 -7.48
C LEU A 183 -10.74 -2.23 -7.19
N ALA A 184 -10.77 -3.55 -7.05
CA ALA A 184 -9.58 -4.38 -6.86
C ALA A 184 -8.65 -4.31 -8.08
N THR A 185 -9.19 -4.45 -9.28
CA THR A 185 -8.42 -4.33 -10.53
C THR A 185 -7.86 -2.92 -10.69
N TRP A 186 -8.68 -1.89 -10.53
CA TRP A 186 -8.25 -0.49 -10.62
C TRP A 186 -7.15 -0.17 -9.60
N GLY A 187 -7.34 -0.57 -8.34
CA GLY A 187 -6.38 -0.35 -7.26
C GLY A 187 -5.06 -1.07 -7.51
N ALA A 188 -5.11 -2.36 -7.87
CA ALA A 188 -3.92 -3.14 -8.18
C ALA A 188 -3.14 -2.58 -9.38
N LEU A 189 -3.82 -2.23 -10.48
CA LEU A 189 -3.17 -1.61 -11.64
C LEU A 189 -2.53 -0.28 -11.30
N THR A 190 -3.20 0.55 -10.49
CA THR A 190 -2.66 1.86 -10.09
C THR A 190 -1.45 1.69 -9.18
N ILE A 191 -1.47 0.74 -8.23
CA ILE A 191 -0.31 0.40 -7.40
C ILE A 191 0.86 -0.06 -8.27
N VAL A 192 0.62 -0.90 -9.28
CA VAL A 192 1.67 -1.36 -10.20
C VAL A 192 2.25 -0.21 -11.01
N ILE A 193 1.41 0.56 -11.71
CA ILE A 193 1.84 1.63 -12.60
C ILE A 193 2.58 2.72 -11.82
N VAL A 194 1.97 3.22 -10.74
CA VAL A 194 2.53 4.31 -9.97
C VAL A 194 3.71 3.85 -9.12
N GLY A 195 3.65 2.62 -8.58
CA GLY A 195 4.74 2.00 -7.83
C GLY A 195 6.00 1.86 -8.69
N PHE A 196 5.89 1.33 -9.91
CA PHE A 196 7.03 1.24 -10.83
C PHE A 196 7.50 2.62 -11.28
N PHE A 197 6.58 3.54 -11.60
CA PHE A 197 6.95 4.91 -11.96
C PHE A 197 7.78 5.58 -10.85
N PHE A 198 7.33 5.49 -9.60
CA PHE A 198 8.07 5.97 -8.43
C PHE A 198 9.43 5.27 -8.30
N ALA A 199 9.47 3.93 -8.39
CA ALA A 199 10.71 3.17 -8.23
C ALA A 199 11.74 3.52 -9.32
N PHE A 200 11.33 3.66 -10.58
CA PHE A 200 12.22 4.03 -11.69
C PHE A 200 12.69 5.48 -11.64
N THR A 201 11.81 6.42 -11.30
CA THR A 201 12.18 7.84 -11.20
C THR A 201 13.16 8.07 -10.05
N THR A 202 12.92 7.46 -8.90
CA THR A 202 13.80 7.61 -7.73
C THR A 202 15.12 6.83 -7.84
N ALA A 203 15.13 5.65 -8.48
CA ALA A 203 16.36 4.85 -8.65
C ALA A 203 17.43 5.52 -9.53
N ARG A 204 17.03 6.46 -10.40
CA ARG A 204 17.97 7.21 -11.26
C ARG A 204 18.54 8.43 -10.58
N GLU A 205 17.86 8.94 -9.56
CA GLU A 205 18.09 10.27 -9.01
C GLU A 205 18.70 10.24 -7.59
N ILE A 206 18.63 9.08 -6.91
CA ILE A 206 19.09 8.89 -5.54
C ILE A 206 19.95 7.61 -5.51
N PRO A 207 21.25 7.71 -5.13
CA PRO A 207 22.15 6.55 -5.05
C PRO A 207 21.78 5.58 -3.92
#